data_AF-A0A377ZKW8-F1
#
_entry.id   AF-A0A377ZKW8-F1
#
_cell.length_a   1.000
_cell.length_b   1.000
_cell.length_c   1.000
_cell.angle_alpha   90.00
_cell.angle_beta   90.00
_cell.angle_gamma   90.00
#
_symmetry.space_group_name_H-M   'P 1'
#
loop_
_entity.id
_entity.type
_entity.pdbx_description
1 polymer ?
#
loop_
_entity_poly.entity_id
_entity_poly.type
_entity_poly.pdbx_seq_one_letter_code
_entity_poly.pdbx_strand_id
1 'polypeptide(L)'
;MTSSANSESVTYAKAFGVKTAAETGDRIEHVKLSLAFLPLATPVSDAKVLTGRQKPLTEVAIIIAEIHSRDGFTGVGFSYSKRAGGQGIYAHAKEIADNLLGEDPNDIDKIYTKLLWAGLPSAVAEWRYKLSPLSILPCGI
;
A
#
# COMPACT_ATOMS: atom_id res chain seq x y z
N MET A 1 34.07 -0.68 43.02
CA MET A 1 34.12 -1.73 41.98
C MET A 1 34.28 -1.03 40.65
N THR A 2 35.44 -1.17 40.01
CA THR A 2 35.73 -0.59 38.70
C THR A 2 35.03 -1.44 37.64
N SER A 3 33.85 -1.02 37.19
CA SER A 3 33.21 -1.61 36.02
C SER A 3 33.91 -1.05 34.78
N SER A 4 34.71 -1.86 34.08
CA SER A 4 35.29 -1.47 32.79
C SER A 4 34.30 -1.78 31.67
N ALA A 5 34.07 -0.82 30.77
CA ALA A 5 33.18 -0.98 29.61
C ALA A 5 33.84 -1.72 28.44
N ASN A 6 35.17 -1.85 28.44
CA ASN A 6 35.94 -2.53 27.41
C ASN A 6 37.13 -3.32 27.99
N SER A 7 37.72 -4.17 27.14
CA SER A 7 38.89 -4.99 27.42
C SER A 7 39.79 -5.07 26.17
N GLU A 8 41.05 -5.48 26.35
CA GLU A 8 41.98 -5.72 25.23
C GLU A 8 41.55 -6.90 24.34
N SER A 9 40.70 -7.79 24.87
CA SER A 9 40.01 -8.83 24.10
C SER A 9 38.58 -8.44 23.74
N VAL A 10 38.03 -9.04 22.68
CA VAL A 10 36.63 -8.85 22.30
C VAL A 10 35.70 -9.64 23.22
N THR A 11 34.66 -8.99 23.73
CA THR A 11 33.63 -9.62 24.55
C THR A 11 32.26 -9.39 23.93
N TYR A 12 31.42 -10.42 23.88
CA TYR A 12 30.05 -10.34 23.35
C TYR A 12 29.04 -10.50 24.49
N ALA A 13 28.07 -9.58 24.54
CA ALA A 13 26.97 -9.68 25.48
C ALA A 13 26.00 -10.80 25.07
N LYS A 14 25.49 -11.55 26.05
CA LYS A 14 24.41 -12.53 25.84
C LYS A 14 23.08 -11.91 26.24
N ALA A 15 22.13 -11.88 25.32
CA ALA A 15 20.76 -11.44 25.61
C ALA A 15 20.00 -12.54 26.37
N PHE A 16 19.23 -12.15 27.40
CA PHE A 16 18.36 -13.04 28.18
C PHE A 16 16.90 -12.66 27.95
N GLY A 17 15.99 -13.64 28.00
CA GLY A 17 14.55 -13.40 27.78
C GLY A 17 14.19 -13.00 26.35
N VAL A 18 14.91 -13.54 25.37
CA VAL A 18 14.81 -13.13 23.96
C VAL A 18 13.45 -13.54 23.38
N LYS A 19 12.64 -12.54 23.03
CA LYS A 19 11.56 -12.65 22.05
C LYS A 19 11.90 -11.71 20.90
N THR A 20 11.68 -12.16 19.67
CA THR A 20 12.00 -11.35 18.50
C THR A 20 10.79 -10.52 18.09
N ALA A 21 11.03 -9.35 17.49
CA ALA A 21 9.97 -8.55 16.88
C ALA A 21 9.22 -9.35 15.80
N ALA A 22 9.90 -10.28 15.12
CA ALA A 22 9.30 -11.18 14.17
C ALA A 22 8.26 -12.11 14.82
N GLU A 23 8.46 -12.57 16.05
CA GLU A 23 7.49 -13.44 16.75
C GLU A 23 6.34 -12.66 17.39
N THR A 24 6.61 -11.44 17.85
CA THR A 24 5.60 -10.61 18.55
C THR A 24 4.80 -9.70 17.62
N GLY A 25 5.22 -9.54 16.37
CA GLY A 25 4.59 -8.64 15.42
C GLY A 25 3.11 -8.98 15.16
N ASP A 26 2.38 -7.95 14.76
CA ASP A 26 1.00 -8.07 14.31
C ASP A 26 0.94 -8.79 12.95
N ARG A 27 -0.23 -9.31 12.58
CA ARG A 27 -0.42 -10.06 11.33
C ARG A 27 -1.69 -9.62 10.64
N ILE A 28 -1.60 -9.44 9.32
CA ILE A 28 -2.78 -9.20 8.48
C ILE A 28 -3.59 -10.49 8.41
N GLU A 29 -4.86 -10.42 8.80
CA GLU A 29 -5.78 -11.57 8.81
C GLU A 29 -6.90 -11.45 7.77
N HIS A 30 -7.28 -10.24 7.41
CA HIS A 30 -8.36 -10.01 6.46
C HIS A 30 -8.00 -8.89 5.48
N VAL A 31 -8.28 -9.15 4.20
CA VAL A 31 -8.17 -8.16 3.13
C VAL A 31 -9.45 -8.20 2.31
N LYS A 32 -10.07 -7.04 2.13
CA LYS A 32 -11.28 -6.87 1.32
C LYS A 32 -11.03 -5.84 0.25
N LEU A 33 -11.25 -6.24 -1.00
CA LEU A 33 -11.12 -5.39 -2.17
C LEU A 33 -12.48 -5.09 -2.77
N SER A 34 -12.77 -3.81 -2.99
CA SER A 34 -14.02 -3.35 -3.59
C SER A 34 -13.74 -2.50 -4.83
N LEU A 35 -14.52 -2.67 -5.88
CA LEU A 35 -14.51 -1.81 -7.06
C LEU A 35 -15.79 -0.99 -7.08
N ALA A 36 -15.67 0.33 -7.00
CA ALA A 36 -16.76 1.27 -7.06
C ALA A 36 -16.63 2.18 -8.29
N PHE A 37 -17.75 2.53 -8.90
CA PHE A 37 -17.80 3.48 -10.01
C PHE A 37 -18.43 4.78 -9.51
N LEU A 38 -17.66 5.87 -9.54
CA LEU A 38 -18.14 7.19 -9.19
C LEU A 38 -18.70 7.88 -10.44
N PRO A 39 -20.03 8.07 -10.55
CA PRO A 39 -20.62 8.76 -11.69
C PRO A 39 -20.31 10.26 -11.63
N LEU A 40 -19.90 10.84 -12.75
CA LEU A 40 -19.71 12.28 -12.89
C LEU A 40 -20.95 12.88 -13.54
N ALA A 41 -21.70 13.69 -12.78
CA ALA A 41 -22.91 14.34 -13.26
C ALA A 41 -22.63 15.31 -14.42
N THR A 42 -21.46 15.94 -14.43
CA THR A 42 -20.96 16.78 -15.52
C THR A 42 -19.82 16.07 -16.25
N PRO A 43 -20.00 15.73 -17.54
CA PRO A 43 -18.95 15.06 -18.31
C PRO A 43 -17.69 15.93 -18.40
N VAL A 44 -16.56 15.41 -17.92
CA VAL A 44 -15.30 16.16 -17.94
C VAL A 44 -14.65 16.04 -19.31
N SER A 45 -14.43 17.19 -19.95
CA SER A 45 -13.84 17.29 -21.29
C SER A 45 -12.52 18.07 -21.22
N ASP A 46 -11.41 17.39 -21.49
CA ASP A 46 -10.07 17.99 -21.62
C ASP A 46 -9.81 18.43 -23.09
N ALA A 47 -8.70 19.12 -23.36
CA ALA A 47 -8.26 19.46 -24.72
C ALA A 47 -8.19 18.24 -25.66
N LYS A 48 -7.97 17.03 -25.13
CA LYS A 48 -7.99 15.77 -25.90
C LYS A 48 -9.40 15.36 -26.35
N VAL A 49 -10.43 15.80 -25.63
CA VAL A 49 -11.83 15.60 -26.00
C VAL A 49 -12.24 16.63 -27.06
N LEU A 50 -11.80 17.89 -26.88
CA LEU A 50 -12.05 18.97 -27.85
C LEU A 50 -11.37 18.75 -29.21
N THR A 51 -10.24 18.03 -29.23
CA THR A 51 -9.53 17.64 -30.46
C THR A 51 -10.03 16.31 -31.05
N GLY A 52 -11.13 15.74 -30.52
CA GLY A 52 -11.77 14.53 -31.04
C GLY A 52 -11.02 13.21 -30.77
N ARG A 53 -9.93 13.24 -29.99
CA ARG A 53 -9.11 12.05 -29.71
C ARG A 53 -9.67 11.15 -28.62
N GLN A 54 -10.51 11.67 -27.72
CA GLN A 54 -11.07 10.93 -26.60
C GLN A 54 -12.53 11.29 -26.33
N LYS A 55 -13.30 10.31 -25.85
CA LYS A 55 -14.66 10.57 -25.35
C LYS A 55 -14.62 11.31 -24.00
N PRO A 56 -15.63 12.14 -23.70
CA PRO A 56 -15.80 12.76 -22.38
C PRO A 56 -15.78 11.72 -21.26
N LEU A 57 -15.20 12.07 -20.12
CA LEU A 57 -15.15 11.17 -18.96
C LEU A 57 -16.48 11.23 -18.21
N THR A 58 -17.17 10.09 -18.13
CA THR A 58 -18.49 9.96 -17.48
C THR A 58 -18.43 9.31 -16.10
N GLU A 59 -17.37 8.55 -15.82
CA GLU A 59 -17.20 7.83 -14.56
C GLU A 59 -15.72 7.67 -14.21
N VAL A 60 -15.45 7.52 -12.92
CA VAL A 60 -14.13 7.19 -12.39
C VAL A 60 -14.25 5.87 -11.63
N ALA A 61 -13.42 4.90 -11.99
CA ALA A 61 -13.32 3.66 -11.25
C ALA A 61 -12.43 3.88 -10.02
N ILE A 62 -12.92 3.51 -8.84
CA ILE A 62 -12.21 3.57 -7.56
C ILE A 62 -12.06 2.15 -7.05
N ILE A 63 -10.82 1.76 -6.76
CA ILE A 63 -10.48 0.47 -6.17
C ILE A 63 -10.15 0.73 -4.70
N ILE A 64 -10.88 0.10 -3.80
CA ILE A 64 -10.74 0.25 -2.35
C ILE A 64 -10.13 -1.02 -1.79
N ALA A 65 -9.13 -0.89 -0.93
CA ALA A 65 -8.59 -1.98 -0.14
C ALA A 65 -8.77 -1.70 1.35
N GLU A 66 -9.48 -2.59 2.02
CA GLU A 66 -9.66 -2.61 3.48
C GLU A 66 -8.82 -3.75 4.03
N ILE A 67 -7.97 -3.46 5.02
CA ILE A 67 -7.06 -4.42 5.64
C ILE A 67 -7.35 -4.44 7.14
N HIS A 68 -7.46 -5.65 7.70
CA HIS A 68 -7.61 -5.86 9.13
C HIS A 68 -6.49 -6.76 9.64
N SER A 69 -5.95 -6.39 10.79
CA SER A 69 -4.93 -7.17 11.48
C SER A 69 -5.50 -7.92 12.68
N ARG A 70 -4.75 -8.93 13.13
CA ARG A 70 -5.05 -9.76 14.30
C ARG A 70 -5.23 -8.92 15.56
N ASP A 71 -4.37 -7.92 15.73
CA ASP A 71 -4.38 -7.09 16.94
C ASP A 71 -5.51 -6.04 16.94
N GLY A 72 -6.39 -6.07 15.93
CA GLY A 72 -7.61 -5.26 15.85
C GLY A 72 -7.44 -3.94 15.12
N PHE A 73 -6.31 -3.73 14.43
CA PHE A 73 -6.11 -2.52 13.63
C PHE A 73 -6.79 -2.64 12.27
N THR A 74 -7.27 -1.51 11.76
CA THR A 74 -7.95 -1.42 10.47
C THR A 74 -7.33 -0.32 9.63
N GLY A 75 -7.01 -0.63 8.38
CA GLY A 75 -6.51 0.33 7.39
C GLY A 75 -7.39 0.36 6.15
N VAL A 76 -7.55 1.53 5.56
CA VAL A 76 -8.25 1.69 4.27
C VAL A 76 -7.38 2.48 3.30
N GLY A 77 -7.24 1.97 2.08
CA GLY A 77 -6.54 2.61 0.98
C GLY A 77 -7.38 2.57 -0.29
N PHE A 78 -7.08 3.46 -1.23
CA PHE A 78 -7.76 3.44 -2.52
C PHE A 78 -6.85 3.89 -3.67
N SER A 79 -7.12 3.33 -4.84
CA SER A 79 -6.57 3.77 -6.12
C SER A 79 -7.71 4.14 -7.06
N TYR A 80 -7.41 4.82 -8.17
CA TYR A 80 -8.40 5.25 -9.12
C TYR A 80 -7.91 5.10 -10.56
N SER A 81 -8.87 4.94 -11.48
CA SER A 81 -8.60 4.93 -12.91
C SER A 81 -9.60 5.82 -13.62
N LYS A 82 -9.09 6.74 -14.45
CA LYS A 82 -9.90 7.58 -15.34
C LYS A 82 -9.99 6.86 -16.68
N ARG A 83 -11.20 6.47 -17.10
CA ARG A 83 -11.50 5.67 -18.31
C ARG A 83 -11.17 4.18 -18.14
N ALA A 84 -10.67 3.53 -19.20
CA ALA A 84 -10.34 2.12 -19.21
C ALA A 84 -9.11 1.85 -18.33
N GLY A 85 -9.22 0.86 -17.44
CA GLY A 85 -8.14 0.44 -16.56
C GLY A 85 -8.62 -0.07 -15.19
N GLY A 86 -9.75 0.45 -14.69
CA GLY A 86 -10.27 0.09 -13.36
C GLY A 86 -10.49 -1.41 -13.16
N GLN A 87 -11.06 -2.09 -14.16
CA GLN A 87 -11.28 -3.55 -14.13
C GLN A 87 -9.96 -4.34 -14.08
N GLY A 88 -8.94 -3.89 -14.83
CA GLY A 88 -7.62 -4.53 -14.84
C GLY A 88 -6.88 -4.36 -13.51
N ILE A 89 -6.95 -3.17 -12.92
CA ILE A 89 -6.36 -2.90 -11.60
C ILE A 89 -7.05 -3.75 -10.53
N TYR A 90 -8.39 -3.83 -10.54
CA TYR A 90 -9.13 -4.66 -9.58
C TYR A 90 -8.84 -6.15 -9.74
N ALA A 91 -8.85 -6.66 -10.98
CA ALA A 91 -8.57 -8.07 -11.25
C ALA A 91 -7.18 -8.47 -10.76
N HIS A 92 -6.17 -7.64 -11.05
CA HIS A 92 -4.81 -7.90 -10.61
C HIS A 92 -4.64 -7.75 -9.09
N ALA A 93 -5.25 -6.72 -8.48
CA ALA A 93 -5.23 -6.55 -7.03
C ALA A 93 -5.86 -7.76 -6.32
N LYS A 94 -6.93 -8.32 -6.89
CA LYS A 94 -7.59 -9.53 -6.38
C LYS A 94 -6.71 -10.78 -6.49
N GLU A 95 -5.93 -10.89 -7.55
CA GLU A 95 -5.01 -12.01 -7.77
C GLU A 95 -3.85 -12.03 -6.77
N ILE A 96 -3.33 -10.86 -6.40
CA ILE A 96 -2.17 -10.76 -5.49
C ILE A 96 -2.54 -10.59 -4.01
N ALA A 97 -3.82 -10.33 -3.69
CA ALA A 97 -4.28 -9.99 -2.34
C ALA A 97 -3.91 -11.04 -1.29
N ASP A 98 -3.92 -12.32 -1.67
CA ASP A 98 -3.61 -13.44 -0.77
C ASP A 98 -2.17 -13.39 -0.24
N ASN A 99 -1.26 -12.71 -0.95
CA ASN A 99 0.13 -12.54 -0.50
C ASN A 99 0.27 -11.64 0.73
N LEU A 100 -0.78 -10.87 1.09
CA LEU A 100 -0.79 -10.01 2.26
C LEU A 100 -1.11 -10.77 3.54
N LEU A 101 -1.77 -11.92 3.45
CA LEU A 101 -2.20 -12.68 4.63
C LEU A 101 -0.99 -13.22 5.38
N GLY A 102 -0.95 -12.99 6.70
CA GLY A 102 0.15 -13.42 7.57
C GLY A 102 1.43 -12.59 7.46
N GLU A 103 1.42 -11.48 6.71
CA GLU A 103 2.52 -10.50 6.75
C GLU A 103 2.36 -9.53 7.93
N ASP A 104 3.47 -8.95 8.37
CA ASP A 104 3.47 -7.89 9.38
C ASP A 104 3.06 -6.56 8.73
N PRO A 105 1.95 -5.92 9.14
CA PRO A 105 1.45 -4.71 8.50
C PRO A 105 2.41 -3.51 8.62
N ASN A 106 3.40 -3.55 9.52
CA ASN A 106 4.37 -2.48 9.70
C ASN A 106 5.49 -2.49 8.64
N ASP A 107 5.75 -3.65 8.02
CA ASP A 107 6.82 -3.85 7.03
C ASP A 107 6.39 -3.45 5.61
N ILE A 108 5.90 -2.21 5.45
CA ILE A 108 5.24 -1.73 4.22
C ILE A 108 6.10 -1.91 2.97
N ASP A 109 7.37 -1.49 3.00
CA ASP A 109 8.27 -1.58 1.83
C ASP A 109 8.60 -3.04 1.46
N LYS A 110 8.66 -3.94 2.45
CA LYS A 110 8.90 -5.37 2.23
C LYS A 110 7.67 -6.03 1.61
N ILE A 111 6.47 -5.71 2.12
CA ILE A 111 5.20 -6.13 1.52
C ILE A 111 5.12 -5.62 0.08
N TYR A 112 5.42 -4.35 -0.15
CA TYR A 112 5.39 -3.76 -1.48
C TYR A 112 6.33 -4.47 -2.45
N THR A 113 7.55 -4.80 -1.99
CA THR A 113 8.50 -5.59 -2.78
C THR A 113 7.98 -7.00 -3.06
N LYS A 114 7.39 -7.68 -2.07
CA LYS A 114 6.76 -9.00 -2.25
C LYS A 114 5.66 -8.97 -3.31
N LEU A 115 4.81 -7.94 -3.29
CA LEU A 115 3.76 -7.77 -4.28
C LEU A 115 4.33 -7.49 -5.68
N LEU A 116 5.38 -6.67 -5.80
CA LEU A 116 6.09 -6.46 -7.07
C LEU A 116 6.60 -7.76 -7.67
N TRP A 117 7.20 -8.63 -6.85
CA TRP A 117 7.66 -9.95 -7.31
C TRP A 117 6.50 -10.89 -7.67
N ALA A 118 5.35 -10.76 -7.02
CA ALA A 118 4.13 -11.50 -7.36
C ALA A 118 3.43 -11.01 -8.64
N GLY A 119 3.92 -9.92 -9.26
CA GLY A 119 3.45 -9.43 -10.55
C GLY A 119 2.90 -8.01 -10.56
N LEU A 120 3.06 -7.22 -9.48
CA LEU A 120 2.56 -5.84 -9.43
C LEU A 120 3.13 -5.00 -10.59
N PRO A 121 2.31 -4.46 -11.50
CA PRO A 121 2.78 -3.48 -12.47
C PRO A 121 3.15 -2.17 -11.75
N SER A 122 4.17 -1.49 -12.24
CA SER A 122 4.69 -0.21 -11.72
C SER A 122 3.64 0.91 -11.61
N ALA A 123 2.45 0.75 -12.20
CA ALA A 123 1.32 1.67 -12.06
C ALA A 123 0.69 1.69 -10.64
N VAL A 124 0.97 0.69 -9.79
CA VAL A 124 0.54 0.66 -8.37
C VAL A 124 1.58 1.33 -7.45
N ALA A 125 2.66 1.89 -8.00
CA ALA A 125 3.67 2.65 -7.24
C ALA A 125 3.15 3.94 -6.60
N GLU A 126 1.94 4.38 -6.96
CA GLU A 126 1.28 5.54 -6.33
C GLU A 126 0.70 5.23 -4.93
N TRP A 127 0.92 4.03 -4.38
CA TRP A 127 0.63 3.71 -2.97
C TRP A 127 1.64 4.33 -1.99
N ARG A 128 2.83 4.74 -2.46
CA ARG A 128 3.93 5.24 -1.62
C ARG A 128 3.71 6.64 -1.04
N TYR A 129 2.74 7.40 -1.55
CA TYR A 129 2.54 8.81 -1.15
C TYR A 129 1.42 9.08 -0.14
N LYS A 130 0.58 8.09 0.21
CA LYS A 130 -0.64 8.35 1.00
C LYS A 130 -0.65 7.80 2.42
N LEU A 131 0.42 7.12 2.84
CA LEU A 131 0.60 6.59 4.19
C LEU A 131 1.57 7.44 5.05
N SER A 132 2.16 8.51 4.51
CA SER A 132 2.96 9.46 5.29
C SER A 132 2.10 10.66 5.76
N PRO A 133 2.08 11.00 7.07
CA PRO A 133 1.38 12.17 7.58
C PRO A 133 2.07 13.51 7.27
N LEU A 134 3.06 13.53 6.36
CA LEU A 134 4.00 14.65 6.22
C LEU A 134 4.25 15.06 4.76
N SER A 135 3.21 15.34 3.98
CA SER A 135 3.34 16.18 2.78
C SER A 135 1.98 16.66 2.26
N ILE A 136 1.36 17.60 2.97
CA ILE A 136 0.44 18.56 2.35
C ILE A 136 1.29 19.77 1.99
N LEU A 137 1.83 19.80 0.78
CA LEU A 137 2.25 21.04 0.12
C LEU A 137 1.71 21.03 -1.32
N PRO A 138 1.28 22.20 -1.83
CA PRO A 138 0.32 22.28 -2.92
C PRO A 138 0.97 22.06 -4.29
N CYS A 139 0.15 21.53 -5.22
CA CYS A 139 0.34 21.66 -6.65
C CYS A 139 0.71 23.10 -7.04
N GLY A 140 1.70 23.24 -7.92
CA GLY A 140 2.01 24.49 -8.61
C GLY A 140 2.78 24.23 -9.90
N ILE A 141 2.04 24.34 -11.02
CA ILE A 141 2.44 24.61 -12.42
C ILE A 141 3.39 23.62 -13.11
#